data_AF-A0A945B4X2-F1
#
_entry.id   AF-A0A945B4X2-F1
#
_cell.length_a   1.000
_cell.length_b   1.000
_cell.length_c   1.000
_cell.angle_alpha   90.00
_cell.angle_beta   90.00
_cell.angle_gamma   90.00
#
_symmetry.space_group_name_H-M   'P 1'
#
loop_
_entity.id
_entity.type
_entity.pdbx_description
1 polymer ?
#
loop_
_entity_poly.entity_id
_entity_poly.type
_entity_poly.pdbx_seq_one_letter_code
_entity_poly.pdbx_strand_id
1 'polypeptide(L)'
;MRITTLEKNLFIKLSRLHFGQTVHCYLFGSRVNDLKKGGDIDLYIEASTPVNMQKKLNFLVDVEKQVTSRKVDLIVNTPESGYRDIFTTARETGILLC
;
A
#
# COMPACT_ATOMS: atom_id res chain seq x y z
N MET A 1 2.91 10.91 -10.36
CA MET A 1 3.05 9.99 -9.20
C MET A 1 4.00 10.64 -8.19
N ARG A 2 3.50 11.02 -7.01
CA ARG A 2 4.27 11.80 -6.01
C ARG A 2 5.03 10.98 -4.98
N ILE A 3 5.56 9.83 -5.40
CA ILE A 3 6.58 9.11 -4.65
C ILE A 3 7.82 9.02 -5.53
N THR A 4 8.98 9.16 -4.93
CA THR A 4 10.26 9.00 -5.61
C THR A 4 10.44 7.56 -6.08
N THR A 5 11.32 7.35 -7.05
CA THR A 5 11.71 6.00 -7.47
C THR A 5 12.26 5.17 -6.31
N LEU A 6 12.99 5.80 -5.39
CA LEU A 6 13.50 5.15 -4.18
C LEU A 6 12.35 4.70 -3.26
N GLU A 7 11.39 5.58 -2.97
CA GLU A 7 10.21 5.24 -2.16
C GLU A 7 9.41 4.11 -2.82
N LYS A 8 9.16 4.18 -4.13
CA LYS A 8 8.49 3.11 -4.88
C LYS A 8 9.19 1.77 -4.69
N ASN A 9 10.51 1.72 -4.90
CA ASN A 9 11.28 0.50 -4.77
C ASN A 9 11.26 -0.06 -3.33
N LEU A 10 11.28 0.81 -2.33
CA LEU A 10 11.18 0.38 -0.94
C LEU A 10 9.78 -0.11 -0.58
N PHE A 11 8.71 0.53 -1.07
CA PHE A 11 7.34 0.03 -0.91
C PHE A 11 7.19 -1.37 -1.50
N ILE A 12 7.71 -1.61 -2.71
CA ILE A 12 7.71 -2.93 -3.35
C ILE A 12 8.47 -3.95 -2.48
N LYS A 13 9.67 -3.60 -2.03
CA LYS A 13 10.51 -4.47 -1.19
C LYS A 13 9.81 -4.85 0.11
N LEU A 14 9.27 -3.87 0.85
CA LEU A 14 8.61 -4.08 2.12
C LEU A 14 7.28 -4.82 1.95
N SER A 15 6.53 -4.56 0.87
CA SER A 15 5.29 -5.28 0.59
C SER A 15 5.57 -6.77 0.42
N ARG A 16 6.58 -7.12 -0.38
CA ARG A 16 6.99 -8.52 -0.60
C ARG A 16 7.52 -9.18 0.66
N LEU A 17 8.27 -8.44 1.48
CA LEU A 17 8.82 -8.92 2.74
C LEU A 17 7.72 -9.31 3.74
N HIS A 18 6.68 -8.47 3.88
CA HIS A 18 5.65 -8.66 4.91
C HIS A 18 4.45 -9.48 4.45
N PHE A 19 4.09 -9.41 3.17
CA PHE A 19 2.87 -9.98 2.62
C PHE A 19 3.10 -11.11 1.61
N GLY A 20 4.36 -11.39 1.25
CA GLY A 20 4.76 -12.49 0.37
C GLY A 20 5.09 -12.03 -1.06
N GLN A 21 5.75 -12.90 -1.82
CA GLN A 21 6.32 -12.53 -3.13
C GLN A 21 5.29 -12.25 -4.23
N THR A 22 4.08 -12.82 -4.10
CA THR A 22 2.97 -12.66 -5.06
C THR A 22 1.98 -11.59 -4.64
N VAL A 23 2.38 -10.68 -3.74
CA VAL A 23 1.53 -9.59 -3.26
C VAL A 23 1.35 -8.56 -4.37
N HIS A 24 0.13 -8.07 -4.55
CA HIS A 24 -0.08 -6.86 -5.34
C HIS A 24 -0.10 -5.62 -4.44
N CYS A 25 0.72 -4.64 -4.77
CA CYS A 25 0.77 -3.36 -4.06
C CYS A 25 0.37 -2.22 -4.99
N TYR A 26 -0.68 -1.50 -4.62
CA TYR A 26 -1.20 -0.37 -5.38
C TYR A 26 -1.03 0.91 -4.57
N LEU A 27 -0.54 1.95 -5.23
CA LEU A 27 -0.64 3.32 -4.72
C LEU A 27 -1.93 3.92 -5.26
N PHE A 28 -2.86 4.29 -4.39
CA PHE A 28 -4.16 4.82 -4.81
C PHE A 28 -4.49 6.14 -4.11
N GLY A 29 -5.72 6.62 -4.26
CA GLY A 29 -6.22 7.80 -3.55
C GLY A 29 -5.69 9.14 -4.06
N SER A 30 -5.66 10.13 -3.17
CA SER A 30 -5.45 11.55 -3.52
C SER A 30 -4.10 11.85 -4.19
N ARG A 31 -3.15 10.92 -4.11
CA ARG A 31 -1.80 11.01 -4.68
C ARG A 31 -1.65 10.50 -6.11
N VAL A 32 -2.71 9.95 -6.69
CA VAL A 32 -2.75 9.70 -8.13
C VAL A 32 -2.86 11.03 -8.91
N ASN A 33 -3.32 12.11 -8.26
CA ASN A 33 -3.45 13.44 -8.86
C ASN A 33 -2.36 14.43 -8.34
N ASP A 34 -1.48 14.86 -9.24
CA ASP A 34 -0.34 15.74 -8.96
C ASP A 34 -0.73 17.21 -8.63
N LEU A 35 -2.02 17.54 -8.47
CA LEU A 35 -2.51 18.90 -8.15
C LEU A 35 -2.94 19.14 -6.68
N LYS A 36 -3.13 18.12 -5.84
CA LYS A 36 -3.60 18.30 -4.44
C LYS A 36 -2.43 18.54 -3.45
N LYS A 37 -2.40 19.60 -2.64
CA LYS A 37 -1.30 19.87 -1.68
C LYS A 37 -1.50 19.09 -0.36
N GLY A 38 -0.46 18.43 0.15
CA GLY A 38 -0.45 17.72 1.45
C GLY A 38 -1.35 16.48 1.51
N GLY A 39 -1.02 15.50 2.37
CA GLY A 39 -1.94 14.39 2.67
C GLY A 39 -1.25 13.11 3.13
N ASP A 40 -2.01 12.01 3.19
CA ASP A 40 -1.62 10.65 3.64
C ASP A 40 -1.41 9.69 2.43
N ILE A 41 -0.42 8.79 2.49
CA ILE A 41 -0.16 7.83 1.40
C ILE A 41 -1.16 6.68 1.51
N ASP A 42 -2.07 6.59 0.55
CA ASP A 42 -3.02 5.48 0.48
C ASP A 42 -2.38 4.28 -0.24
N LEU A 43 -2.16 3.18 0.49
CA LEU A 43 -1.65 1.92 -0.06
C LEU A 43 -2.70 0.82 0.03
N TYR A 44 -2.88 0.12 -1.08
CA TYR A 44 -3.75 -1.04 -1.15
C TYR A 44 -2.92 -2.29 -1.45
N ILE A 45 -3.05 -3.28 -0.57
CA ILE A 45 -2.36 -4.56 -0.66
C ILE A 45 -3.38 -5.65 -0.94
N GLU A 46 -3.14 -6.43 -1.99
CA GLU A 46 -3.83 -7.71 -2.20
C GLU A 46 -2.87 -8.84 -1.89
N ALA A 47 -3.14 -9.54 -0.80
CA ALA A 47 -2.37 -10.70 -0.38
C ALA A 47 -3.14 -11.99 -0.70
N SER A 48 -2.42 -13.00 -1.17
CA SER A 48 -2.96 -14.35 -1.40
C SER A 48 -3.10 -15.17 -0.12
N THR A 49 -2.61 -14.66 1.01
CA THR A 49 -2.63 -15.34 2.31
C THR A 49 -3.26 -14.45 3.39
N PRO A 50 -3.80 -15.03 4.48
CA PRO A 50 -4.27 -14.24 5.62
C PRO A 50 -3.16 -13.35 6.20
N VAL A 51 -3.51 -12.10 6.47
CA VAL A 51 -2.62 -11.10 7.05
C VAL A 51 -3.17 -10.68 8.41
N ASN A 52 -2.45 -11.04 9.47
CA ASN A 52 -2.80 -10.64 10.83
C ASN A 52 -2.43 -9.17 11.11
N MET A 53 -2.96 -8.64 12.22
CA MET A 53 -2.71 -7.25 12.62
C MET A 53 -1.22 -6.96 12.85
N GLN A 54 -0.46 -7.92 13.39
CA GLN A 54 0.96 -7.75 13.65
C GLN A 54 1.77 -7.52 12.37
N LYS A 55 1.51 -8.27 11.29
CA LYS A 55 2.15 -8.06 9.99
C LYS A 55 1.86 -6.67 9.43
N LYS A 56 0.60 -6.20 9.55
CA LYS A 56 0.23 -4.84 9.11
C LYS A 56 0.99 -3.77 9.89
N LEU A 57 1.06 -3.91 11.22
CA LEU A 57 1.78 -2.97 12.08
C LEU A 57 3.28 -2.97 11.79
N ASN A 58 3.90 -4.14 11.66
CA ASN A 58 5.33 -4.25 11.34
C ASN A 58 5.65 -3.60 9.99
N PHE A 59 4.81 -3.81 8.98
CA PHE A 59 4.95 -3.15 7.68
C PHE A 59 4.88 -1.63 7.82
N LEU A 60 3.90 -1.08 8.55
CA LEU A 60 3.75 0.36 8.75
C LEU A 60 4.95 0.97 9.47
N VAL A 61 5.46 0.29 10.51
CA VAL A 61 6.66 0.71 11.25
C VAL A 61 7.89 0.72 10.33
N ASP A 62 8.06 -0.29 9.50
CA ASP A 62 9.19 -0.35 8.56
C ASP A 62 9.09 0.72 7.47
N VAL A 63 7.87 0.99 6.98
CA VAL A 63 7.61 2.08 6.05
C VAL A 63 7.97 3.43 6.65
N GLU A 64 7.55 3.70 7.88
CA GLU A 64 7.85 4.95 8.57
C GLU A 64 9.37 5.15 8.75
N LYS A 65 10.08 4.08 9.13
CA LYS A 65 11.52 4.11 9.38
C LYS A 65 12.38 4.20 8.12
N GLN A 66 11.97 3.53 7.04
CA GLN A 66 12.83 3.32 5.86
C GLN A 66 12.38 4.10 4.64
N VAL A 67 11.10 4.44 4.53
CA VAL A 67 10.52 5.01 3.31
C VAL A 67 10.19 6.48 3.51
N THR A 68 9.35 6.80 4.50
CA THR A 68 8.80 8.15 4.63
C THR A 68 8.16 8.37 6.00
N SER A 69 8.33 9.56 6.58
CA SER A 69 7.64 9.97 7.81
C SER A 69 6.20 10.42 7.55
N ARG A 70 5.74 10.39 6.30
CA ARG A 70 4.37 10.74 5.94
C ARG A 70 3.44 9.62 6.40
N LYS A 71 2.29 9.98 6.98
CA LYS A 71 1.24 9.02 7.33
C LYS A 71 0.87 8.16 6.12
N VAL A 72 0.75 6.85 6.34
CA VAL A 72 0.39 5.86 5.33
C VAL A 72 -0.89 5.16 5.77
N ASP A 73 -1.94 5.33 4.99
CA ASP A 73 -3.21 4.63 5.19
C ASP A 73 -3.18 3.32 4.40
N LEU A 74 -3.04 2.21 5.13
CA LEU A 74 -2.90 0.88 4.56
C LEU A 74 -4.24 0.13 4.57
N ILE A 75 -4.69 -0.29 3.39
CA ILE A 75 -5.79 -1.22 3.20
C ILE A 75 -5.22 -2.54 2.72
N VAL A 76 -5.62 -3.64 3.38
CA VAL A 76 -5.19 -4.99 2.99
C VAL A 76 -6.42 -5.82 2.70
N ASN A 77 -6.51 -6.30 1.45
CA ASN A 77 -7.45 -7.30 1.00
C ASN A 77 -6.78 -8.69 1.06
N THR A 78 -7.44 -9.61 1.75
CA THR A 78 -7.00 -10.99 1.97
C THR A 78 -8.12 -11.93 1.53
N PRO A 79 -7.87 -13.25 1.39
CA PRO A 79 -8.94 -14.20 1.03
C PRO A 79 -10.13 -14.23 2.01
N GLU A 80 -9.89 -13.81 3.26
CA GLU A 80 -10.92 -13.72 4.32
C GLU A 80 -11.66 -12.37 4.31
N SER A 81 -11.19 -11.41 3.52
CA SER A 81 -11.82 -10.10 3.44
C SER A 81 -13.11 -10.20 2.64
N GLY A 82 -14.22 -9.78 3.25
CA GLY A 82 -15.48 -9.56 2.51
C GLY A 82 -15.35 -8.42 1.49
N TYR A 83 -16.29 -8.37 0.55
CA TYR A 83 -16.36 -7.29 -0.44
C TYR A 83 -16.42 -5.90 0.20
N ARG A 84 -15.69 -4.94 -0.37
CA ARG A 84 -15.74 -3.52 -0.02
C ARG A 84 -15.51 -2.70 -1.29
N ASP A 85 -16.32 -1.65 -1.51
CA ASP A 85 -16.19 -0.78 -2.70
C ASP A 85 -14.81 -0.15 -2.85
N ILE A 86 -14.13 0.07 -1.73
CA ILE A 86 -12.77 0.60 -1.73
C ILE A 86 -11.75 -0.33 -2.38
N PHE A 87 -11.98 -1.65 -2.40
CA PHE A 87 -11.11 -2.61 -3.08
C PHE A 87 -11.18 -2.42 -4.60
N THR A 88 -12.40 -2.32 -5.13
CA THR A 88 -12.65 -2.05 -6.55
C THR A 88 -12.06 -0.70 -6.94
N THR A 89 -12.36 0.34 -6.15
CA THR A 89 -11.85 1.71 -6.39
C THR A 89 -10.33 1.75 -6.40
N ALA A 90 -9.67 1.12 -5.43
CA ALA A 90 -8.22 1.09 -5.33
C ALA A 90 -7.56 0.33 -6.49
N ARG A 91 -8.18 -0.75 -6.96
CA ARG A 91 -7.68 -1.53 -8.11
C ARG A 91 -7.87 -0.78 -9.44
N GLU A 92 -8.98 -0.09 -9.63
CA GLU A 92 -9.30 0.61 -10.88
C GLU A 92 -8.56 1.95 -11.02
N THR A 93 -8.41 2.69 -9.93
CA THR A 93 -7.81 4.04 -9.94
C THR A 93 -6.36 4.05 -9.48
N GLY A 94 -5.91 2.99 -8.82
CA GLY A 94 -4.56 2.88 -8.28
C GLY A 94 -3.52 2.53 -9.33
N ILE A 95 -2.28 2.87 -9.02
CA ILE A 95 -1.11 2.51 -9.80
C ILE A 95 -0.51 1.25 -9.18
N LEU A 96 -0.49 0.15 -9.94
CA LEU A 96 0.18 -1.08 -9.54
C LEU A 96 1.70 -0.88 -9.47
N LEU A 97 2.30 -1.22 -8.33
CA LEU A 97 3.73 -1.10 -8.07
C LEU A 97 4.45 -2.44 -8.24
N CYS A 98 3.88 -3.52 -7.72
CA CYS A 98 4.35 -4.90 -7.86
C CYS A 98 3.22 -5.89 -7.68
#